data_AF-A0A116KDT6-F1
#
_entry.id   AF-A0A116KDT6-F1
#
_cell.length_a   1.000
_cell.length_b   1.000
_cell.length_c   1.000
_cell.angle_alpha   90.00
_cell.angle_beta   90.00
_cell.angle_gamma   90.00
#
_symmetry.space_group_name_H-M   'P 1'
#
loop_
_entity.id
_entity.type
_entity.pdbx_description
1 polymer ?
#
loop_
_entity_poly.entity_id
_entity_poly.type
_entity_poly.pdbx_seq_one_letter_code
_entity_poly.pdbx_strand_id
1 'polypeptide(L)'
;MKKEMSQLEAYKAEAKERWGQTAAYAEFEEGYDASKDQAFAREMHSIFEAFGKMQSLEASHPDVQDQVATLQAYITENFYTCTKEILQGLGLMYVEDERFTVNIDRAGGPGTAGFVSQAIAIYCK
;
A
#
# COMPACT_ATOMS: atom_id res chain seq x y z
N MET A 1 6.48 -23.10 -9.36
CA MET A 1 6.23 -23.78 -8.06
C MET A 1 7.38 -23.66 -7.06
N LYS A 2 8.57 -24.31 -7.19
CA LYS A 2 9.65 -24.16 -6.17
C LYS A 2 10.23 -22.74 -6.03
N LYS A 3 10.28 -21.99 -7.14
CA LYS A 3 10.89 -20.64 -7.20
C LYS A 3 10.00 -19.55 -6.58
N GLU A 4 8.69 -19.59 -6.83
CA GLU A 4 7.73 -18.61 -6.29
C GLU A 4 7.57 -18.74 -4.77
N MET A 5 7.54 -19.99 -4.27
CA MET A 5 7.49 -20.25 -2.83
C MET A 5 8.74 -19.70 -2.12
N SER A 6 9.92 -19.84 -2.72
CA SER A 6 11.15 -19.27 -2.16
C SER A 6 11.18 -17.73 -2.15
N GLN A 7 10.52 -17.07 -3.11
CA GLN A 7 10.46 -15.61 -3.14
C GLN A 7 9.47 -15.06 -2.12
N LEU A 8 8.30 -15.70 -1.97
CA LEU A 8 7.34 -15.32 -0.94
C LEU A 8 7.95 -15.43 0.47
N GLU A 9 8.65 -16.52 0.76
CA GLU A 9 9.30 -16.71 2.06
C GLU A 9 10.45 -15.70 2.26
N ALA A 10 11.19 -15.34 1.22
CA ALA A 10 12.19 -14.27 1.30
C ALA A 10 11.56 -12.90 1.60
N TYR A 11 10.43 -12.57 0.98
CA TYR A 11 9.72 -11.32 1.27
C TYR A 11 9.14 -11.28 2.68
N LYS A 12 8.62 -12.39 3.18
CA LYS A 12 8.18 -12.49 4.59
C LYS A 12 9.35 -12.29 5.55
N ALA A 13 10.51 -12.88 5.27
CA ALA A 13 11.70 -12.70 6.08
C ALA A 13 12.19 -11.24 6.08
N GLU A 14 12.23 -10.59 4.91
CA GLU A 14 12.57 -9.16 4.78
C GLU A 14 11.58 -8.28 5.54
N ALA A 15 10.27 -8.54 5.42
CA ALA A 15 9.24 -7.78 6.12
C ALA A 15 9.39 -7.91 7.64
N LYS A 16 9.66 -9.12 8.13
CA LYS A 16 9.92 -9.38 9.55
C LYS A 16 11.22 -8.73 10.04
N GLU A 17 12.25 -8.68 9.22
CA GLU A 17 13.51 -7.99 9.55
C GLU A 17 13.30 -6.49 9.68
N ARG A 18 12.55 -5.87 8.75
CA ARG A 18 12.36 -4.41 8.70
C ARG A 18 11.30 -3.91 9.69
N TRP A 19 10.22 -4.66 9.91
CA TRP A 19 9.06 -4.21 10.68
C TRP A 19 8.65 -5.14 11.81
N GLY A 20 9.32 -6.27 12.02
CA GLY A 20 8.92 -7.29 13.00
C GLY A 20 8.91 -6.86 14.46
N GLN A 21 9.49 -5.69 14.78
CA GLN A 21 9.46 -5.09 16.12
C GLN A 21 8.38 -4.01 16.28
N THR A 22 7.58 -3.75 15.24
CA THR A 22 6.53 -2.73 15.27
C THR A 22 5.21 -3.31 15.78
N ALA A 23 4.42 -2.50 16.47
CA ALA A 23 3.08 -2.89 16.91
C ALA A 23 2.17 -3.24 15.72
N ALA A 24 2.30 -2.50 14.60
CA ALA A 24 1.53 -2.76 13.38
C ALA A 24 1.82 -4.15 12.79
N TYR A 25 3.07 -4.61 12.83
CA TYR A 25 3.41 -5.96 12.37
C TYR A 25 2.85 -7.05 13.31
N ALA A 26 2.83 -6.80 14.62
CA ALA A 26 2.21 -7.73 15.57
C ALA A 26 0.69 -7.83 15.36
N GLU A 27 0.00 -6.69 15.19
CA GLU A 27 -1.44 -6.65 14.88
C GLU A 27 -1.76 -7.37 13.57
N PHE A 28 -0.91 -7.19 12.55
CA PHE A 28 -1.00 -7.93 11.30
C PHE A 28 -0.89 -9.45 11.53
N GLU A 29 0.13 -9.93 12.25
CA GLU A 29 0.29 -11.37 12.50
C GLU A 29 -0.90 -11.98 13.27
N GLU A 30 -1.56 -11.20 14.13
CA GLU A 30 -2.72 -11.66 14.91
C GLU A 30 -4.03 -11.68 14.08
N GLY A 31 -4.24 -10.68 13.22
CA GLY A 31 -5.50 -10.47 12.50
C GLY A 31 -5.53 -10.95 11.05
N TYR A 32 -4.38 -11.24 10.45
CA TYR A 32 -4.29 -11.53 9.03
C TYR A 32 -4.90 -12.89 8.64
N ASP A 33 -5.83 -12.84 7.68
CA ASP A 33 -6.46 -14.02 7.10
C ASP A 33 -5.90 -14.29 5.69
N ALA A 34 -4.92 -15.19 5.62
CA ALA A 34 -4.29 -15.56 4.35
C ALA A 34 -5.25 -16.20 3.33
N SER A 35 -6.44 -16.65 3.74
CA SER A 35 -7.44 -17.15 2.79
C SER A 35 -8.04 -16.03 1.93
N LYS A 36 -7.88 -14.77 2.34
CA LYS A 36 -8.36 -13.57 1.64
C LYS A 36 -7.32 -12.92 0.73
N ASP A 37 -6.11 -13.46 0.63
CA ASP A 37 -5.00 -12.91 -0.18
C ASP A 37 -5.44 -12.47 -1.59
N GLN A 38 -6.23 -13.30 -2.27
CA GLN A 38 -6.70 -13.01 -3.62
C GLN A 38 -7.72 -11.86 -3.66
N ALA A 39 -8.56 -11.72 -2.63
CA ALA A 39 -9.48 -10.60 -2.50
C ALA A 39 -8.71 -9.31 -2.21
N PHE A 40 -7.79 -9.36 -1.25
CA PHE A 40 -6.92 -8.23 -0.90
C PHE A 40 -6.15 -7.70 -2.10
N ALA A 41 -5.57 -8.61 -2.91
CA ALA A 41 -4.84 -8.22 -4.12
C ALA A 41 -5.74 -7.50 -5.13
N ARG A 42 -6.97 -7.97 -5.35
CA ARG A 42 -7.93 -7.33 -6.28
C ARG A 42 -8.43 -5.98 -5.79
N GLU A 43 -8.72 -5.89 -4.50
CA GLU A 43 -9.26 -4.67 -3.88
C GLU A 43 -8.19 -3.57 -3.82
N MET A 44 -6.97 -3.90 -3.38
CA MET A 44 -5.81 -2.98 -3.47
C MET A 44 -5.53 -2.54 -4.91
N HIS A 45 -5.59 -3.47 -5.88
CA HIS A 45 -5.46 -3.12 -7.28
C HIS A 45 -6.51 -2.10 -7.72
N SER A 46 -7.77 -2.28 -7.30
CA SER A 46 -8.87 -1.37 -7.62
C SER A 46 -8.66 0.02 -7.01
N ILE A 47 -8.13 0.09 -5.79
CA ILE A 47 -7.78 1.35 -5.12
C ILE A 47 -6.70 2.11 -5.90
N PHE A 48 -5.64 1.43 -6.34
CA PHE A 48 -4.58 2.06 -7.15
C PHE A 48 -5.03 2.40 -8.57
N GLU A 49 -5.90 1.59 -9.17
CA GLU A 49 -6.51 1.90 -10.46
C GLU A 49 -7.33 3.20 -10.39
N ALA A 50 -8.07 3.42 -9.29
CA ALA A 50 -8.81 4.65 -9.06
C ALA A 50 -7.90 5.88 -8.96
N PHE A 51 -6.76 5.79 -8.24
CA PHE A 51 -5.74 6.84 -8.25
C PHE A 51 -5.20 7.11 -9.66
N GLY A 52 -4.96 6.05 -10.42
CA GLY A 52 -4.52 6.13 -11.81
C GLY A 52 -5.43 7.00 -12.69
N LYS A 53 -6.74 6.86 -12.52
CA LYS A 53 -7.76 7.65 -13.23
C LYS A 53 -7.81 9.12 -12.80
N MET A 54 -7.22 9.46 -11.66
CA MET A 54 -7.21 10.81 -11.08
C MET A 54 -5.90 11.56 -11.36
N GLN A 55 -4.92 10.97 -12.06
CA GLN A 55 -3.60 11.58 -12.29
C GLN A 55 -3.62 12.92 -13.06
N SER A 56 -4.74 13.28 -13.71
CA SER A 56 -4.92 14.60 -14.32
C SER A 56 -5.34 15.69 -13.33
N LEU A 57 -5.66 15.32 -12.08
CA LEU A 57 -5.99 16.23 -10.99
C LEU A 57 -4.72 16.56 -10.18
N GLU A 58 -4.78 17.67 -9.44
CA GLU A 58 -3.76 17.98 -8.44
C GLU A 58 -3.82 16.96 -7.29
N ALA A 59 -2.66 16.59 -6.73
CA ALA A 59 -2.59 15.63 -5.62
C ALA A 59 -3.36 16.10 -4.36
N SER A 60 -3.56 17.42 -4.20
CA SER A 60 -4.37 18.02 -3.13
C SER A 60 -5.86 18.12 -3.44
N HIS A 61 -6.32 17.69 -4.62
CA HIS A 61 -7.73 17.76 -4.99
C HIS A 61 -8.59 16.96 -4.00
N PRO A 62 -9.79 17.43 -3.60
CA PRO A 62 -10.63 16.75 -2.62
C PRO A 62 -10.85 15.26 -2.93
N ASP A 63 -11.25 14.92 -4.16
CA ASP A 63 -11.45 13.52 -4.58
C ASP A 63 -10.20 12.65 -4.43
N VAL A 64 -9.01 13.21 -4.64
CA VAL A 64 -7.74 12.48 -4.46
C VAL A 64 -7.48 12.25 -2.96
N GLN A 65 -7.77 13.24 -2.13
CA GLN A 65 -7.61 13.13 -0.67
C GLN A 65 -8.64 12.16 -0.06
N ASP A 66 -9.86 12.12 -0.57
CA ASP A 66 -10.86 11.11 -0.20
C ASP A 66 -10.41 9.70 -0.61
N GLN A 67 -9.74 9.56 -1.75
CA GLN A 67 -9.14 8.30 -2.17
C GLN A 67 -7.96 7.89 -1.27
N VAL A 68 -7.16 8.83 -0.74
CA VAL A 68 -6.14 8.55 0.29
C VAL A 68 -6.78 8.06 1.59
N ALA A 69 -7.87 8.69 2.02
CA ALA A 69 -8.62 8.22 3.19
C ALA A 69 -9.18 6.81 2.97
N THR A 70 -9.66 6.51 1.75
CA THR A 70 -10.12 5.18 1.36
C THR A 70 -9.00 4.14 1.45
N LEU A 71 -7.80 4.47 0.94
CA LEU A 71 -6.62 3.61 1.07
C LEU A 71 -6.27 3.34 2.54
N GLN A 72 -6.21 4.39 3.38
CA GLN A 72 -5.89 4.25 4.80
C GLN A 72 -6.92 3.40 5.56
N ALA A 73 -8.21 3.67 5.32
CA ALA A 73 -9.30 2.93 5.93
C ALA A 73 -9.27 1.46 5.53
N TYR A 74 -9.05 1.17 4.25
CA TYR A 74 -8.94 -0.19 3.76
C TYR A 74 -7.78 -0.95 4.41
N ILE A 75 -6.60 -0.32 4.56
CA ILE A 75 -5.46 -0.94 5.23
C ILE A 75 -5.77 -1.20 6.71
N THR A 76 -6.40 -0.24 7.37
CA THR A 76 -6.81 -0.31 8.78
C THR A 76 -7.79 -1.45 9.04
N GLU A 77 -8.76 -1.65 8.16
CA GLU A 77 -9.80 -2.67 8.32
C GLU A 77 -9.26 -4.10 8.09
N ASN A 78 -8.26 -4.27 7.23
CA ASN A 78 -7.88 -5.59 6.71
C ASN A 78 -6.50 -6.09 7.16
N PHE A 79 -5.60 -5.22 7.60
CA PHE A 79 -4.22 -5.61 7.92
C PHE A 79 -3.80 -5.20 9.33
N TYR A 80 -3.79 -3.90 9.63
CA TYR A 80 -3.35 -3.34 10.91
C TYR A 80 -3.76 -1.88 10.99
N THR A 81 -3.81 -1.31 12.19
CA THR A 81 -4.16 0.08 12.41
C THR A 81 -3.19 1.02 11.68
N CYS A 82 -3.61 1.56 10.54
CA CYS A 82 -2.78 2.41 9.70
C CYS A 82 -2.90 3.87 10.15
N THR A 83 -2.01 4.31 11.04
CA THR A 83 -1.96 5.72 11.46
C THR A 83 -1.45 6.62 10.32
N LYS A 84 -1.58 7.95 10.47
CA LYS A 84 -1.02 8.90 9.49
C LYS A 84 0.50 8.75 9.34
N GLU A 85 1.22 8.47 10.43
CA GLU A 85 2.66 8.23 10.43
C GLU A 85 3.02 6.97 9.63
N ILE A 86 2.27 5.89 9.83
CA ILE A 86 2.47 4.65 9.06
C ILE A 86 2.14 4.88 7.59
N LEU A 87 1.02 5.53 7.30
CA LEU A 87 0.60 5.85 5.93
C LEU A 87 1.66 6.68 5.21
N GLN A 88 2.24 7.68 5.89
CA GLN A 88 3.33 8.49 5.35
C GLN A 88 4.56 7.62 5.01
N GLY A 89 4.93 6.68 5.89
CA GLY A 89 5.99 5.72 5.63
C GLY A 89 5.71 4.81 4.43
N LEU A 90 4.47 4.35 4.28
CA LEU A 90 4.03 3.58 3.10
C LEU A 90 4.15 4.40 1.81
N GLY A 91 3.74 5.67 1.85
CA GLY A 91 3.86 6.58 0.71
C GLY A 91 5.30 6.76 0.23
N LEU A 92 6.28 6.83 1.13
CA LEU A 92 7.70 6.86 0.78
C LEU A 92 8.17 5.52 0.21
N MET A 93 7.79 4.42 0.85
CA MET A 93 8.16 3.07 0.42
C MET A 93 7.65 2.74 -1.00
N TYR A 94 6.48 3.25 -1.39
CA TYR A 94 5.92 3.07 -2.74
C TYR A 94 6.80 3.62 -3.87
N VAL A 95 7.67 4.59 -3.58
CA VAL A 95 8.58 5.22 -4.55
C VAL A 95 10.05 4.88 -4.33
N GLU A 96 10.44 4.52 -3.11
CA GLU A 96 11.82 4.13 -2.79
C GLU A 96 12.14 2.69 -3.17
N ASP A 97 11.13 1.82 -3.22
CA ASP A 97 11.27 0.41 -3.61
C ASP A 97 10.59 0.17 -4.97
N GLU A 98 11.43 -0.07 -5.99
CA GLU A 98 10.99 -0.27 -7.37
C GLU A 98 9.94 -1.40 -7.51
N ARG A 99 9.96 -2.40 -6.62
CA ARG A 99 8.97 -3.49 -6.64
C ARG A 99 7.57 -2.96 -6.40
N PHE A 100 7.41 -2.01 -5.48
CA PHE A 100 6.12 -1.37 -5.21
C PHE A 100 5.75 -0.41 -6.33
N THR A 101 6.70 0.41 -6.78
CA THR A 101 6.47 1.34 -7.90
C THR A 101 5.94 0.60 -9.13
N VAL A 102 6.60 -0.49 -9.55
CA VAL A 102 6.19 -1.28 -10.73
C VAL A 102 4.79 -1.89 -10.56
N ASN A 103 4.45 -2.37 -9.36
CA ASN A 103 3.14 -2.99 -9.12
C ASN A 103 2.01 -1.95 -9.08
N ILE A 104 2.24 -0.80 -8.45
CA ILE A 104 1.26 0.29 -8.38
C ILE A 104 1.05 0.90 -9.77
N ASP A 105 2.14 1.15 -10.52
CA ASP A 105 2.06 1.68 -11.87
C ASP A 105 1.43 0.68 -12.85
N ARG A 106 1.56 -0.62 -12.62
CA ARG A 106 0.82 -1.62 -13.39
C ARG A 106 -0.70 -1.51 -13.16
N ALA A 107 -1.12 -1.16 -11.94
CA ALA A 107 -2.54 -1.04 -11.59
C ALA A 107 -3.16 0.28 -12.05
N GLY A 108 -2.49 1.41 -11.78
CA GLY A 108 -3.00 2.75 -12.08
C GLY A 108 -2.45 3.42 -13.34
N GLY A 109 -1.47 2.80 -14.00
CA GLY A 109 -0.73 3.39 -15.11
C GLY A 109 0.56 4.10 -14.66
N PRO A 110 1.45 4.44 -15.60
CA PRO A 110 2.76 5.02 -15.29
C PRO A 110 2.65 6.29 -14.44
N GLY A 111 3.47 6.41 -13.40
CA GLY A 111 3.51 7.57 -12.50
C GLY A 111 2.55 7.52 -11.32
N THR A 112 1.68 6.50 -11.23
CA THR A 112 0.70 6.36 -10.14
C THR A 112 1.38 6.30 -8.77
N ALA A 113 2.46 5.54 -8.63
CA ALA A 113 3.15 5.41 -7.34
C ALA A 113 3.65 6.77 -6.83
N GLY A 114 4.24 7.57 -7.71
CA GLY A 114 4.70 8.92 -7.40
C GLY A 114 3.56 9.88 -7.07
N PHE A 115 2.43 9.76 -7.78
CA PHE A 115 1.23 10.55 -7.52
C PHE A 115 0.61 10.22 -6.15
N VAL A 116 0.45 8.93 -5.83
CA VAL A 116 -0.09 8.46 -4.55
C VAL A 116 0.81 8.87 -3.39
N SER A 117 2.13 8.74 -3.55
CA SER A 117 3.11 9.18 -2.54
C SER A 117 2.93 10.67 -2.19
N GLN A 118 2.78 11.53 -3.20
CA GLN A 118 2.54 12.96 -3.01
C GLN A 118 1.19 13.24 -2.36
N ALA A 119 0.12 12.56 -2.78
CA ALA A 119 -1.21 12.70 -2.21
C ALA A 119 -1.23 12.32 -0.72
N ILE A 120 -0.57 11.23 -0.35
CA ILE A 120 -0.38 10.79 1.04
C ILE A 120 0.39 11.85 1.84
N ALA A 121 1.48 12.38 1.29
CA ALA A 121 2.27 13.41 1.96
C ALA A 121 1.48 14.70 2.24
N ILE A 122 0.44 14.99 1.44
CA ILE A 122 -0.49 16.11 1.67
C ILE A 122 -1.51 15.73 2.75
N TYR A 123 -2.10 14.54 2.65
CA TYR A 123 -3.12 14.04 3.60
C TYR A 123 -2.62 13.92 5.04
N CYS A 124 -1.35 13.54 5.20
CA CYS A 124 -0.73 13.33 6.50
C CYS A 124 -0.21 14.61 7.17
N LYS A 125 -0.29 15.77 6.50
CA LYS A 125 -0.05 17.07 7.15
C LYS A 125 -1.22 17.47 8.04
#